data_AF-A0A9W4T693-F1
#
_entry.id   AF-A0A9W4T693-F1
#
_cell.length_a   1.000
_cell.length_b   1.000
_cell.length_c   1.000
_cell.angle_alpha   90.00
_cell.angle_beta   90.00
_cell.angle_gamma   90.00
#
_symmetry.space_group_name_H-M   'P 1'
#
loop_
_entity.id
_entity.type
_entity.pdbx_description
1 polymer ?
#
loop_
_entity_poly.entity_id
_entity_poly.type
_entity_poly.pdbx_seq_one_letter_code
_entity_poly.pdbx_strand_id
1 'polypeptide(L)'
;MIIRDFDLRDYDEIFSDVNEFVIRGFLILFLFNSPNNWERPDVNVIVARLSQLIDLGFQLTSNDIENVLFLFEHRINEIGGLLMNSFQIIRKELKSDIARSCLIQTIKPGRNFKKTDLLEFLINLKKL
;
A
#
# COMPACT_ATOMS: atom_id res chain seq x y z
N MET A 1 5.89 -14.89 -38.51
CA MET A 1 6.02 -13.96 -37.38
C MET A 1 4.61 -13.63 -36.93
N ILE A 2 4.10 -14.38 -35.94
CA ILE A 2 2.75 -14.17 -35.42
C ILE A 2 2.88 -13.04 -34.40
N ILE A 3 2.34 -11.86 -34.74
CA ILE A 3 2.03 -10.84 -33.74
C ILE A 3 0.92 -11.48 -32.90
N ARG A 4 1.24 -11.88 -31.66
CA ARG A 4 0.22 -12.31 -30.71
C ARG A 4 -0.63 -11.08 -30.40
N ASP A 5 -1.91 -11.14 -30.74
CA ASP A 5 -2.92 -10.22 -30.24
C ASP A 5 -2.87 -10.32 -28.70
N PHE A 6 -2.41 -9.25 -28.07
CA PHE A 6 -2.46 -9.11 -26.62
C PHE A 6 -3.95 -8.95 -26.26
N ASP A 7 -4.54 -9.93 -25.58
CA ASP A 7 -5.93 -9.82 -25.12
C ASP A 7 -5.99 -8.70 -24.06
N LEU A 8 -7.11 -7.98 -23.97
CA LEU A 8 -7.32 -6.93 -22.96
C LEU A 8 -7.18 -7.50 -21.55
N ARG A 9 -7.47 -8.79 -21.36
CA ARG A 9 -7.24 -9.52 -20.10
C ARG A 9 -5.77 -9.66 -19.76
N ASP A 10 -4.92 -9.93 -20.76
CA ASP A 10 -3.47 -10.01 -20.57
C ASP A 10 -2.89 -8.62 -20.26
N TYR A 11 -3.50 -7.56 -20.83
CA TYR A 11 -3.13 -6.18 -20.53
C TYR A 11 -3.51 -5.78 -19.09
N ASP A 12 -4.73 -6.10 -18.64
CA ASP A 12 -5.22 -5.80 -17.30
C ASP A 12 -4.42 -6.55 -16.21
N GLU A 13 -4.02 -7.79 -16.47
CA GLU A 13 -3.19 -8.59 -15.56
C GLU A 13 -1.77 -8.02 -15.45
N ILE A 14 -1.13 -7.69 -16.57
CA ILE A 14 0.19 -7.04 -16.56
C ILE A 14 0.14 -5.66 -15.90
N PHE A 15 -0.89 -4.85 -16.16
CA PHE A 15 -1.02 -3.53 -15.56
C PHE A 15 -1.29 -3.63 -14.05
N SER A 16 -2.08 -4.62 -13.62
CA SER A 16 -2.29 -4.94 -12.20
C SER A 16 -0.99 -5.33 -11.49
N ASP A 17 -0.19 -6.20 -12.11
CA ASP A 17 1.10 -6.62 -11.55
C ASP A 17 2.09 -5.46 -11.48
N VAL A 18 2.19 -4.67 -12.57
CA VAL A 18 3.05 -3.47 -12.62
C VAL A 18 2.58 -2.42 -11.60
N ASN A 19 1.28 -2.25 -11.40
CA ASN A 19 0.72 -1.33 -10.41
C ASN A 19 1.19 -1.65 -8.99
N GLU A 20 1.09 -2.92 -8.59
CA GLU A 20 1.55 -3.36 -7.27
C GLU A 20 3.04 -3.06 -7.09
N PHE A 21 3.88 -3.42 -8.06
CA PHE A 21 5.33 -3.20 -7.98
C PHE A 21 5.73 -1.73 -8.00
N VAL A 22 5.04 -0.89 -8.77
CA VAL A 22 5.34 0.55 -8.86
C VAL A 22 4.97 1.26 -7.56
N ILE A 23 3.76 1.03 -7.02
CA ILE A 23 3.33 1.62 -5.75
C ILE A 23 4.26 1.18 -4.62
N ARG A 24 4.56 -0.12 -4.55
CA ARG A 24 5.45 -0.69 -3.52
C ARG A 24 6.88 -0.17 -3.67
N GLY A 25 7.45 -0.23 -4.87
CA GLY A 25 8.82 0.21 -5.15
C GLY A 25 9.01 1.69 -4.86
N PHE A 26 8.03 2.52 -5.23
CA PHE A 26 8.03 3.94 -4.93
C PHE A 26 8.06 4.20 -3.42
N LEU A 27 7.19 3.54 -2.65
CA LEU A 27 7.13 3.71 -1.20
C LEU A 27 8.38 3.15 -0.51
N ILE A 28 8.99 2.09 -1.03
CA ILE A 28 10.28 1.58 -0.52
C ILE A 28 11.35 2.67 -0.67
N LEU A 29 11.52 3.20 -1.87
CA LEU A 29 12.54 4.20 -2.17
C LEU A 29 12.33 5.47 -1.33
N PHE A 30 11.08 5.85 -1.10
CA PHE A 30 10.74 7.08 -0.37
C PHE A 30 10.86 6.95 1.15
N LEU A 31 10.51 5.80 1.73
CA LEU A 31 10.42 5.62 3.19
C LEU A 31 11.60 4.86 3.81
N PHE A 32 12.35 4.05 3.04
CA PHE A 32 13.55 3.35 3.54
C PHE A 32 14.87 4.06 3.26
N ASN A 33 15.00 4.77 2.13
CA ASN A 33 16.29 5.29 1.70
C ASN A 33 16.45 6.77 2.04
N SER A 34 17.01 7.06 3.21
CA SER A 34 17.92 8.21 3.32
C SER A 34 19.17 7.77 4.07
N PRO A 35 20.35 7.77 3.44
CA PRO A 35 21.52 7.08 4.00
C PRO A 35 22.10 7.68 5.29
N ASN A 36 21.72 8.89 5.72
CA ASN A 36 22.21 9.48 6.97
C ASN A 36 21.32 10.62 7.54
N ASN A 37 20.31 11.09 6.77
CA ASN A 37 19.43 12.21 7.13
C ASN A 37 17.96 11.85 6.81
N TRP A 38 17.46 10.70 7.30
CA TRP A 38 16.05 10.35 7.09
C TRP A 38 15.15 11.30 7.87
N GLU A 39 14.63 12.32 7.18
CA GLU A 39 13.56 13.15 7.69
C GLU A 39 12.24 12.42 7.44
N ARG A 40 11.53 12.13 8.53
CA ARG A 40 10.21 11.49 8.46
C ARG A 40 9.30 12.37 7.59
N PRO A 41 8.78 11.84 6.46
CA PRO A 41 7.93 12.64 5.59
C PRO A 41 6.59 12.95 6.28
N ASP A 42 6.03 14.11 5.94
CA ASP A 42 4.67 14.47 6.35
C ASP A 42 3.61 13.75 5.48
N VAL A 43 2.40 13.63 6.02
CA VAL A 43 1.24 13.03 5.34
C VAL A 43 1.03 13.70 3.98
N ASN A 44 1.11 15.04 3.92
CA ASN A 44 0.88 15.78 2.69
C ASN A 44 1.90 15.43 1.59
N VAL A 45 3.14 15.13 1.96
CA VAL A 45 4.18 14.74 1.01
C VAL A 45 3.87 13.37 0.43
N ILE A 46 3.46 12.40 1.26
CA ILE A 46 3.07 11.07 0.78
C ILE A 46 1.83 11.16 -0.10
N VAL A 47 0.82 11.93 0.31
CA VAL A 47 -0.39 12.16 -0.49
C VAL A 47 -0.05 12.77 -1.85
N ALA A 48 0.73 13.84 -1.90
CA ALA A 48 1.10 14.48 -3.17
C ALA A 48 1.79 13.50 -4.12
N ARG A 49 2.64 12.62 -3.60
CA ARG A 49 3.32 11.59 -4.39
C ARG A 49 2.41 10.46 -4.84
N LEU A 50 1.52 9.98 -3.97
CA LEU A 50 0.53 8.98 -4.35
C LEU A 50 -0.45 9.52 -5.40
N SER A 51 -0.86 10.78 -5.28
CA SER A 51 -1.68 11.44 -6.29
C SER A 51 -0.99 11.49 -7.65
N GLN A 52 0.32 11.78 -7.70
CA GLN A 52 1.09 11.74 -8.96
C GLN A 52 1.04 10.36 -9.62
N LEU A 53 1.11 9.27 -8.85
CA LEU A 53 0.98 7.92 -9.39
C LEU A 53 -0.45 7.67 -9.89
N ILE A 54 -1.46 8.14 -9.16
CA ILE A 54 -2.86 8.00 -9.56
C ILE A 54 -3.16 8.76 -10.85
N ASP A 55 -2.60 9.97 -11.00
CA ASP A 55 -2.73 10.77 -12.21
C ASP A 55 -2.09 10.08 -13.44
N LEU A 56 -1.11 9.19 -13.22
CA LEU A 56 -0.50 8.35 -14.26
C LEU A 56 -1.30 7.06 -14.55
N GLY A 57 -2.44 6.86 -13.88
CA GLY A 57 -3.33 5.71 -14.07
C GLY A 57 -3.12 4.56 -13.08
N PHE A 58 -2.19 4.70 -12.12
CA PHE A 58 -2.04 3.71 -11.06
C PHE A 58 -3.20 3.79 -10.06
N GLN A 59 -3.48 2.69 -9.37
CA GLN A 59 -4.55 2.61 -8.40
C GLN A 59 -4.00 2.10 -7.07
N LEU A 60 -4.37 2.76 -5.98
CA LEU A 60 -4.04 2.29 -4.64
C LEU A 60 -5.12 1.31 -4.15
N THR A 61 -5.01 0.04 -4.53
CA THR A 61 -6.00 -0.98 -4.15
C THR A 61 -5.84 -1.43 -2.69
N SER A 62 -6.82 -2.14 -2.14
CA SER A 62 -6.71 -2.72 -0.79
C SER A 62 -5.54 -3.71 -0.69
N ASN A 63 -5.20 -4.38 -1.79
CA ASN A 63 -4.06 -5.29 -1.87
C ASN A 63 -2.73 -4.53 -1.77
N ASP A 64 -2.61 -3.41 -2.49
CA ASP A 64 -1.42 -2.55 -2.45
C ASP A 64 -1.22 -1.96 -1.05
N ILE A 65 -2.30 -1.48 -0.42
CA ILE A 65 -2.27 -0.95 0.94
C ILE A 65 -1.77 -2.01 1.92
N GLU A 66 -2.34 -3.21 1.88
CA GLU A 66 -1.92 -4.32 2.73
C GLU A 66 -0.46 -4.68 2.50
N ASN A 67 -0.04 -4.83 1.24
CA ASN A 67 1.34 -5.17 0.87
C ASN A 67 2.34 -4.12 1.37
N VAL A 68 1.98 -2.84 1.31
CA VAL A 68 2.78 -1.75 1.86
C VAL A 68 2.83 -1.84 3.38
N LEU A 69 1.70 -1.99 4.07
CA LEU A 69 1.70 -2.09 5.54
C LEU A 69 2.48 -3.31 6.02
N PHE A 70 2.40 -4.43 5.30
CA PHE A 70 3.18 -5.63 5.55
C PHE A 70 4.68 -5.39 5.37
N LEU A 71 5.08 -4.75 4.27
CA LEU A 71 6.47 -4.39 4.00
C LEU A 71 7.07 -3.50 5.13
N PHE A 72 6.26 -2.61 5.70
CA PHE A 72 6.65 -1.72 6.78
C PHE A 72 6.29 -2.25 8.18
N GLU A 73 5.97 -3.54 8.33
CA GLU A 73 5.50 -4.12 9.59
C GLU A 73 6.43 -3.82 10.78
N HIS A 74 7.75 -3.89 10.55
CA HIS A 74 8.76 -3.71 11.59
C HIS A 74 8.88 -2.25 12.06
N ARG A 75 8.31 -1.31 11.31
CA ARG A 75 8.24 0.12 11.65
C ARG A 75 6.79 0.59 11.75
N ILE A 76 5.83 -0.32 11.87
CA ILE A 76 4.40 0.04 11.84
C ILE A 76 4.04 1.01 12.96
N ASN A 77 4.69 0.92 14.13
CA ASN A 77 4.51 1.85 15.24
C ASN A 77 5.02 3.26 14.94
N GLU A 78 6.03 3.38 14.07
CA GLU A 78 6.59 4.68 13.67
C GLU A 78 5.77 5.30 12.53
N ILE A 79 5.55 4.55 11.45
CA ILE A 79 5.02 5.07 10.18
C ILE A 79 3.62 4.59 9.83
N GLY A 80 3.06 3.62 10.55
CA GLY A 80 1.73 3.07 10.26
C GLY A 80 0.62 4.12 10.30
N GLY A 81 0.63 5.00 11.31
CA GLY A 81 -0.34 6.11 11.38
C GLY A 81 -0.19 7.10 10.23
N LEU A 82 1.06 7.39 9.82
CA LEU A 82 1.37 8.27 8.69
C LEU A 82 0.83 7.69 7.36
N LEU A 83 1.11 6.40 7.13
CA LEU A 83 0.62 5.66 5.96
C LEU A 83 -0.91 5.62 5.95
N MET A 84 -1.54 5.26 7.07
CA MET A 84 -2.99 5.13 7.16
C MET A 84 -3.70 6.48 6.94
N ASN A 85 -3.17 7.59 7.48
CA ASN A 85 -3.68 8.93 7.20
C ASN A 85 -3.60 9.25 5.70
N SER A 86 -2.48 8.92 5.06
CA SER A 86 -2.26 9.18 3.64
C SER A 86 -3.23 8.37 2.77
N PHE A 87 -3.41 7.08 3.08
CA PHE A 87 -4.34 6.20 2.37
C PHE A 87 -5.79 6.65 2.52
N GLN A 88 -6.17 7.11 3.71
CA GLN A 88 -7.49 7.66 3.98
C GLN A 88 -7.79 8.84 3.05
N ILE A 89 -6.84 9.77 2.91
CA ILE A 89 -7.00 10.96 2.04
C ILE A 89 -7.12 10.55 0.57
N ILE A 90 -6.26 9.63 0.13
CA ILE A 90 -6.22 9.16 -1.26
C ILE A 90 -7.49 8.39 -1.64
N ARG A 91 -7.92 7.45 -0.81
CA ARG A 91 -9.10 6.62 -1.08
C ARG A 91 -10.43 7.29 -0.75
N LYS A 92 -10.41 8.37 0.04
CA LYS A 92 -11.62 9.03 0.59
C LYS A 92 -12.52 8.06 1.36
N GLU A 93 -11.90 7.08 2.01
CA GLU A 93 -12.54 6.04 2.83
C GLU A 93 -12.22 6.26 4.31
N LEU A 94 -12.96 5.63 5.23
CA LEU A 94 -12.58 5.64 6.64
C LEU A 94 -11.40 4.71 6.90
N LYS A 95 -10.56 5.05 7.87
CA LYS A 95 -9.44 4.18 8.28
C LYS A 95 -9.92 2.80 8.72
N SER A 96 -11.07 2.72 9.38
CA SER A 96 -11.67 1.48 9.84
C SER A 96 -12.11 0.58 8.68
N ASP A 97 -12.60 1.15 7.57
CA ASP A 97 -12.95 0.42 6.35
C ASP A 97 -11.71 -0.12 5.63
N ILE A 98 -10.66 0.72 5.53
CA ILE A 98 -9.36 0.31 4.97
C ILE A 98 -8.77 -0.81 5.84
N ALA A 99 -8.73 -0.64 7.16
CA ALA A 99 -8.20 -1.62 8.09
C ALA A 99 -8.98 -2.95 8.04
N ARG A 100 -10.31 -2.89 7.94
CA ARG A 100 -11.15 -4.08 7.75
C ARG A 100 -10.80 -4.80 6.46
N SER A 101 -10.60 -4.07 5.37
CA SER A 101 -10.22 -4.64 4.08
C SER A 101 -8.87 -5.35 4.16
N CYS A 102 -7.87 -4.73 4.80
CA CYS A 102 -6.57 -5.36 5.05
C CYS A 102 -6.70 -6.62 5.91
N LEU A 103 -7.49 -6.59 6.99
CA LEU A 103 -7.71 -7.76 7.85
C LEU A 103 -8.32 -8.94 7.09
N ILE A 104 -9.33 -8.70 6.25
CA ILE A 104 -9.93 -9.76 5.41
C ILE A 104 -8.88 -10.42 4.52
N GLN A 105 -7.98 -9.61 3.95
CA GLN A 105 -6.93 -10.13 3.08
C GLN A 105 -5.87 -10.93 3.85
N THR A 106 -5.57 -10.56 5.10
CA THR A 106 -4.63 -11.32 5.95
C THR A 106 -5.08 -12.75 6.26
N ILE A 107 -6.40 -13.01 6.19
CA ILE A 107 -7.01 -14.32 6.43
C ILE A 107 -6.94 -15.22 5.18
N LYS A 108 -6.59 -14.68 4.00
CA LYS A 108 -6.54 -15.46 2.76
C LYS A 108 -5.45 -16.55 2.83
N PRO A 109 -5.76 -17.79 2.41
CA PRO A 109 -4.79 -18.89 2.41
C PRO A 109 -3.63 -18.56 1.44
N GLY A 110 -2.40 -18.72 1.92
CA GLY A 110 -1.18 -18.41 1.17
C GLY A 110 -0.39 -17.20 1.69
N ARG A 111 -1.00 -16.34 2.53
CA ARG A 111 -0.29 -15.25 3.21
C ARG A 111 0.09 -15.65 4.63
N ASN A 112 1.37 -15.53 4.96
CA ASN A 112 1.92 -15.85 6.28
C ASN A 112 2.08 -14.55 7.09
N PHE A 113 0.96 -14.01 7.60
CA PHE A 113 0.99 -12.91 8.58
C PHE A 113 1.43 -13.47 9.93
N LYS A 114 2.74 -13.67 10.10
CA LYS A 114 3.32 -14.29 11.30
C LYS A 114 3.61 -13.31 12.44
N LYS A 115 3.35 -12.00 12.27
CA LYS A 115 3.64 -10.99 13.30
C LYS A 115 2.39 -10.33 13.88
N THR A 116 2.40 -10.22 15.20
CA THR A 116 1.34 -9.65 16.04
C THR A 116 1.15 -8.16 15.86
N ASP A 117 2.23 -7.41 15.62
CA ASP A 117 2.24 -5.95 15.71
C ASP A 117 1.37 -5.28 14.63
N LEU A 118 1.42 -5.77 13.39
CA LEU A 118 0.57 -5.27 12.31
C LEU A 118 -0.90 -5.63 12.53
N LEU A 119 -1.19 -6.84 13.02
CA LEU A 119 -2.55 -7.27 13.34
C LEU A 119 -3.13 -6.42 14.48
N GLU A 120 -2.35 -6.18 15.53
CA GLU A 120 -2.74 -5.33 16.65
C GLU A 120 -3.00 -3.89 16.19
N PHE A 121 -2.12 -3.33 15.36
CA PHE A 121 -2.29 -2.02 14.75
C PHE A 121 -3.62 -1.92 13.98
N LEU A 122 -3.91 -2.87 13.10
CA LEU A 122 -5.15 -2.90 12.31
C LEU A 122 -6.40 -3.07 13.17
N ILE A 123 -6.34 -3.91 14.21
CA ILE A 123 -7.44 -4.11 15.16
C ILE A 123 -7.75 -2.83 15.94
N ASN A 124 -6.72 -2.08 16.35
CA ASN A 124 -6.91 -0.84 17.08
C ASN A 124 -7.52 0.27 16.20
N LEU A 125 -7.18 0.31 14.91
CA LEU A 125 -7.81 1.22 13.95
C LEU A 125 -9.28 0.90 13.65
N LYS A 126 -9.69 -0.37 13.77
CA LYS A 126 -11.09 -0.79 13.60
C LYS A 126 -11.99 -0.32 14.75
N LYS A 127 -11.43 -0.01 15.92
CA LYS A 127 -12.17 0.43 17.12
C LYS A 127 -12.46 1.94 17.11
N LEU A 128 -11.89 2.69 16.18
CA LEU A 128 -12.07 4.12 15.96
C LEU A 128 -13.12 4.37 14.87
#